data_AF-A0A925PMW9-F1
#
_entry.id   AF-A0A925PMW9-F1
#
_cell.length_a   1.000
_cell.length_b   1.000
_cell.length_c   1.000
_cell.angle_alpha   90.00
_cell.angle_beta   90.00
_cell.angle_gamma   90.00
#
_symmetry.space_group_name_H-M   'P 1'
#
loop_
_entity.id
_entity.type
_entity.pdbx_description
1 polymer ?
#
loop_
_entity_poly.entity_id
_entity_poly.type
_entity_poly.pdbx_seq_one_letter_code
_entity_poly.pdbx_strand_id
1 'polypeptide(L)' 'IVATAAQVVATGCPGCMMQLSDGLKQHGSRVEVLHTLQLLARRLKLVR' A
#
# COMPACT_ATOMS: atom_id res chain seq x y z
N ILE A 1 2.18 10.60 4.68
CA ILE A 1 2.04 9.14 4.93
C ILE A 1 2.79 8.75 6.20
N VAL A 2 4.12 8.85 6.28
CA VAL A 2 4.88 8.42 7.47
C VAL A 2 4.42 9.09 8.77
N ALA A 3 4.22 10.42 8.75
CA ALA A 3 3.78 11.17 9.93
C ALA A 3 2.39 10.76 10.47
N THR A 4 1.57 10.05 9.68
CA THR A 4 0.24 9.59 10.12
C THR A 4 0.30 8.28 10.88
N ALA A 5 1.47 7.64 11.00
CA ALA A 5 1.66 6.30 11.58
C ALA A 5 0.80 5.19 10.95
N ALA A 6 0.30 5.39 9.72
CA ALA A 6 -0.46 4.37 9.01
C ALA A 6 0.46 3.19 8.63
N GLN A 7 -0.05 1.96 8.75
CA GLN A 7 0.68 0.74 8.38
C GLN A 7 0.56 0.44 6.88
N VAL A 8 -0.52 0.90 6.25
CA VAL A 8 -0.87 0.62 4.87
C VAL A 8 -1.43 1.89 4.21
N VAL A 9 -1.08 2.12 2.95
CA VAL A 9 -1.73 3.07 2.05
C VAL A 9 -2.43 2.30 0.93
N ALA A 10 -3.72 2.57 0.75
CA ALA A 10 -4.52 1.99 -0.32
C ALA A 10 -4.64 2.95 -1.50
N THR A 11 -4.51 2.46 -2.73
CA THR A 11 -4.82 3.23 -3.94
C THR A 11 -5.37 2.34 -5.05
N GLY A 12 -6.23 2.89 -5.90
CA GLY A 12 -6.76 2.20 -7.08
C GLY A 12 -5.94 2.40 -8.36
N CYS A 13 -4.86 3.18 -8.30
CA CYS A 13 -4.07 3.55 -9.47
C CYS A 13 -2.73 2.79 -9.50
N PRO A 14 -2.44 1.96 -10.52
CA PRO A 14 -1.18 1.23 -10.62
C PRO A 14 0.06 2.12 -10.66
N GLY A 15 -0.02 3.27 -11.34
CA GLY A 15 1.06 4.26 -11.37
C GLY A 15 1.34 4.83 -9.98
N CYS A 16 0.29 5.16 -9.22
CA CYS A 16 0.45 5.61 -7.83
C CYS A 16 1.07 4.53 -6.95
N MET A 17 0.71 3.25 -7.13
CA MET A 17 1.33 2.17 -6.34
C MET A 17 2.84 2.16 -6.53
N MET A 18 3.32 2.21 -7.78
CA MET A 18 4.75 2.23 -8.09
C MET A 18 5.44 3.45 -7.46
N GLN A 19 4.92 4.65 -7.70
CA GLN A 19 5.52 5.89 -7.23
C GLN A 19 5.54 6.00 -5.69
N LEU A 20 4.45 5.62 -5.04
CA LEU A 20 4.37 5.62 -3.57
C LEU A 20 5.28 4.57 -2.96
N SER A 21 5.34 3.36 -3.54
CA SER A 21 6.20 2.28 -3.03
C SER A 21 7.67 2.67 -3.12
N ASP A 22 8.09 3.25 -4.24
CA ASP A 22 9.47 3.71 -4.43
C ASP A 22 9.81 4.85 -3.47
N GLY A 23 8.97 5.88 -3.40
CA GLY A 23 9.17 7.00 -2.46
C GLY A 23 9.24 6.54 -1.00
N LEU A 24 8.34 5.65 -0.57
CA LEU A 24 8.36 5.11 0.79
C LEU A 24 9.63 4.29 1.07
N LYS A 25 10.09 3.50 0.09
CA LYS A 25 11.34 2.74 0.18
C LYS A 25 12.56 3.66 0.30
N GLN A 26 12.62 4.72 -0.50
CA GLN A 26 13.69 5.72 -0.43
C GLN A 26 13.74 6.44 0.93
N HIS A 27 12.58 6.62 1.57
CA HIS A 27 12.48 7.15 2.93
C HIS A 27 12.67 6.11 4.05
N GLY A 28 13.07 4.86 3.73
CA GLY A 28 13.28 3.80 4.71
C GLY A 28 12.00 3.35 5.44
N SER A 29 10.83 3.69 4.90
CA SER A 29 9.54 3.37 5.48
C SER A 29 9.15 1.92 5.27
N ARG A 30 8.44 1.34 6.24
CA ARG A 30 7.86 -0.02 6.16
C ARG A 30 6.36 -0.04 5.82
N VAL A 31 5.81 1.12 5.47
CA VAL A 31 4.39 1.23 5.11
C VAL A 31 4.12 0.48 3.82
N GLU A 32 3.16 -0.46 3.82
CA GLU A 32 2.77 -1.19 2.61
C GLU A 32 1.91 -0.30 1.71
N VAL A 33 2.13 -0.39 0.40
CA VAL A 33 1.21 0.19 -0.60
C VAL A 33 0.45 -0.94 -1.26
N LEU A 34 -0.89 -0.88 -1.18
CA LEU A 34 -1.77 -1.94 -1.68
C LEU A 34 -2.82 -1.38 -2.62
N HIS A 35 -3.23 -2.20 -3.57
CA HIS A 35 -4.44 -1.96 -4.31
C HIS A 35 -5.67 -2.14 -3.41
N THR A 36 -6.72 -1.32 -3.55
CA THR A 36 -7.96 -1.48 -2.77
C THR A 36 -8.56 -2.88 -2.91
N LEU A 37 -8.43 -3.50 -4.09
CA LEU A 37 -8.85 -4.89 -4.29
C LEU A 37 -8.01 -5.92 -3.51
N GLN A 38 -6.72 -5.67 -3.28
CA GLN A 38 -5.91 -6.57 -2.43
C GLN A 38 -6.38 -6.52 -0.98
N LEU A 39 -6.79 -5.33 -0.49
CA LEU A 39 -7.39 -5.21 0.85
C LEU A 39 -8.69 -6.00 0.94
N LEU A 40 -9.57 -5.83 -0.05
CA LEU A 40 -10.82 -6.60 -0.11
C LEU A 40 -10.54 -8.10 -0.16
N ALA A 41 -9.60 -8.53 -1.01
CA ALA A 41 -9.23 -9.93 -1.15
C ALA A 41 -8.65 -10.52 0.14
N ARG A 42 -7.83 -9.78 0.90
CA ARG A 42 -7.36 -10.20 2.23
C ARG A 42 -8.52 -10.40 3.21
N ARG A 43 -9.51 -9.49 3.23
CA ARG A 43 -10.68 -9.58 4.12
C ARG A 43 -11.62 -10.73 3.74
N LEU A 44 -11.80 -10.96 2.44
CA LEU A 44 -12.63 -12.03 1.89
C LEU A 44 -11.88 -13.38 1.78
N LYS A 45 -10.58 -13.43 2.14
CA LYS A 45 -9.71 -14.63 2.02
C LYS A 45 -9.64 -15.20 0.60
N LEU A 46 -9.62 -14.32 -0.41
CA LEU A 46 -9.58 -14.67 -1.83
C LEU A 46 -8.17 -14.96 -2.37
N VAL A 47 -7.13 -14.66 -1.59
CA VAL A 47 -5.73 -14.95 -1.93
C VAL A 47 -5.16 -15.76 -0.77
N ARG A 48 -4.75 -17.00 -1.05
CA ARG A 48 -4.05 -17.88 -0.10
C ARG A 48 -2.58 -17.49 -0.02
#